data_AF-A0A536TR87-F1
#
_entry.id   AF-A0A536TR87-F1
#
_cell.length_a   1.000
_cell.length_b   1.000
_cell.length_c   1.000
_cell.angle_alpha   90.00
_cell.angle_beta   90.00
_cell.angle_gamma   90.00
#
_symmetry.space_group_name_H-M   'P 1'
#
loop_
_entity.id
_entity.type
_entity.pdbx_description
1 polymer ?
#
loop_
_entity_poly.entity_id
_entity_poly.type
_entity_poly.pdbx_seq_one_letter_code
_entity_poly.pdbx_strand_id
1 'polypeptide(L)'
;MNKATRSIAAAVVALAAVLAACPSVAQQRQSEDTEKALRAQADRAGVIYQRGKAAHYTQKFDLSGMPHYVPKQQLTGWIRLHGNNYLSDGMLGELWQQGFAKYQPGIRISYFLPTSALAFAALYYQQADLVMGHRPGFYDLLAYERVMNFDPVEITAVTGSFDVG
;
A
#
# COMPACT_ATOMS: atom_id res chain seq x y z
N MET A 1 -3.66 -50.63 33.03
CA MET A 1 -2.88 -49.98 31.94
C MET A 1 -1.49 -50.61 31.90
N ASN A 2 -1.20 -51.45 30.90
CA ASN A 2 0.01 -52.28 30.88
C ASN A 2 1.28 -51.47 30.58
N LYS A 3 2.43 -51.90 31.11
CA LYS A 3 3.75 -51.24 30.93
C LYS A 3 4.08 -50.99 29.44
N ALA A 4 3.68 -51.91 28.56
CA ALA A 4 3.85 -51.77 27.11
C ALA A 4 3.11 -50.55 26.52
N THR A 5 1.90 -50.26 26.99
CA THR A 5 1.08 -49.13 26.51
C THR A 5 1.67 -47.78 26.96
N ARG A 6 2.34 -47.74 28.12
CA ARG A 6 3.05 -46.55 28.61
C ARG A 6 4.35 -46.28 27.84
N SER A 7 5.11 -47.32 27.47
CA SER A 7 6.33 -47.16 26.67
C SER A 7 6.04 -46.69 25.24
N ILE A 8 4.96 -47.17 24.62
CA ILE A 8 4.56 -46.73 23.28
C ILE A 8 4.09 -45.27 23.31
N ALA A 9 3.29 -44.88 24.30
CA ALA A 9 2.88 -43.48 24.46
C ALA A 9 4.06 -42.54 24.73
N ALA A 10 5.04 -42.96 25.55
CA ALA A 10 6.24 -42.17 25.80
C ALA A 10 7.12 -42.03 24.54
N ALA A 11 7.24 -43.09 23.73
CA ALA A 11 7.99 -43.06 22.48
C ALA A 11 7.34 -42.15 21.42
N VAL A 12 6.02 -42.12 21.33
CA VAL A 12 5.27 -41.24 20.41
C VAL A 12 5.39 -39.77 20.81
N VAL A 13 5.33 -39.46 22.11
CA VAL A 13 5.52 -38.08 22.61
C VAL A 13 6.96 -37.61 22.41
N ALA A 14 7.95 -38.49 22.60
CA ALA A 14 9.35 -38.15 22.33
C ALA A 14 9.61 -37.91 20.82
N LEU A 15 8.98 -38.67 19.92
CA LEU A 15 9.12 -38.48 18.48
C LEU A 15 8.43 -37.20 17.99
N ALA A 16 7.27 -36.83 18.57
CA ALA A 16 6.58 -35.57 18.26
C ALA A 16 7.36 -34.34 18.77
N ALA A 17 8.04 -34.44 19.91
CA ALA A 17 8.89 -33.37 20.43
C ALA A 17 10.16 -33.15 19.57
N VAL A 18 10.71 -34.22 18.97
CA VAL A 18 11.87 -34.10 18.05
C VAL A 18 11.46 -33.49 16.71
N LEU A 19 10.24 -33.77 16.21
CA LEU A 19 9.72 -33.14 14.98
C LEU A 19 9.37 -31.66 15.15
N ALA A 20 9.03 -31.21 16.36
CA ALA A 20 8.77 -29.79 16.67
C ALA A 20 10.06 -28.98 16.94
N ALA A 21 11.19 -29.66 17.19
CA ALA A 21 12.47 -29.03 17.54
C ALA A 21 13.47 -28.96 16.37
N CYS A 22 13.10 -29.40 15.16
CA CYS A 22 13.84 -29.00 13.98
C CYS A 22 13.62 -27.50 13.79
N PRO A 23 14.62 -26.61 14.03
CA PRO A 23 14.50 -25.25 13.56
C PRO A 23 14.27 -25.36 12.05
N SER A 24 13.14 -24.84 11.59
CA SER A 24 12.87 -24.76 10.17
C SER A 24 14.07 -24.08 9.53
N VAL A 25 14.85 -24.84 8.74
CA VAL A 25 16.00 -24.32 7.97
C VAL A 25 15.55 -23.24 6.96
N ALA A 26 14.24 -23.00 6.85
CA ALA A 26 13.63 -21.91 6.09
C ALA A 26 13.57 -20.56 6.81
N GLN A 27 13.90 -20.44 8.11
CA GLN A 27 14.04 -19.13 8.75
C GLN A 27 15.42 -18.54 8.40
N GLN A 28 15.58 -18.20 7.12
CA GLN A 28 16.77 -17.54 6.60
C GLN A 28 16.95 -16.24 7.39
N ARG A 29 17.99 -16.17 8.22
CA ARG A 29 18.36 -14.91 8.90
C ARG A 29 18.43 -13.84 7.82
N GLN A 30 17.73 -12.73 8.03
CA GLN A 30 17.74 -11.57 7.15
C GLN A 30 19.20 -11.28 6.76
N SER A 31 19.53 -11.33 5.47
CA SER A 31 20.91 -11.06 5.07
C SER A 31 21.27 -9.61 5.39
N GLU A 32 22.54 -9.34 5.71
CA GLU A 32 23.01 -7.97 5.96
C GLU A 32 22.62 -7.02 4.81
N ASP A 33 22.63 -7.52 3.58
CA ASP A 33 22.23 -6.74 2.40
C ASP A 33 20.75 -6.36 2.42
N THR A 34 19.89 -7.27 2.88
CA THR A 34 18.45 -6.98 3.02
C THR A 34 18.22 -5.96 4.11
N GLU A 35 18.93 -6.06 5.24
CA GLU A 35 18.86 -5.05 6.31
C GLU A 35 19.33 -3.67 5.82
N LYS A 36 20.44 -3.61 5.09
CA LYS A 36 20.96 -2.38 4.48
C LYS A 36 19.96 -1.78 3.49
N ALA A 37 19.35 -2.61 2.64
CA ALA A 37 18.34 -2.15 1.68
C ALA A 37 17.10 -1.56 2.36
N LEU A 38 16.60 -2.21 3.42
CA LEU A 38 15.45 -1.70 4.19
C LEU A 38 15.79 -0.38 4.91
N ARG A 39 16.99 -0.26 5.48
CA ARG A 39 17.45 1.01 6.08
C ARG A 39 17.53 2.12 5.05
N ALA A 40 18.13 1.86 3.88
CA ALA A 40 18.21 2.84 2.80
C ALA A 40 16.83 3.30 2.31
N GLN A 41 15.84 2.40 2.26
CA GLN A 41 14.45 2.75 1.96
C GLN A 41 13.85 3.67 3.02
N ALA A 42 14.03 3.34 4.31
CA ALA A 42 13.53 4.15 5.42
C ALA A 42 14.18 5.55 5.47
N ASP A 43 15.50 5.63 5.28
CA ASP A 43 16.23 6.90 5.26
C ASP A 43 15.74 7.80 4.12
N ARG A 44 15.53 7.21 2.93
CA ARG A 44 14.97 7.93 1.78
C ARG A 44 13.57 8.47 2.07
N ALA A 45 12.70 7.66 2.68
CA ALA A 45 11.36 8.11 3.07
C ALA A 45 11.44 9.32 4.03
N GLY A 46 12.35 9.27 5.02
CA GLY A 46 12.61 10.39 5.92
C GLY A 46 13.04 11.67 5.19
N VAL A 47 13.95 11.57 4.22
CA VAL A 47 14.39 12.72 3.42
C VAL A 47 13.23 13.29 2.58
N ILE A 48 12.43 12.43 1.96
CA ILE A 48 11.25 12.84 1.18
C ILE A 48 10.26 13.59 2.07
N TYR A 49 10.00 13.07 3.28
CA TYR A 49 9.10 13.72 4.24
C TYR A 49 9.58 15.12 4.61
N GLN A 50 10.87 15.31 4.90
CA GLN A 50 11.39 16.64 5.22
C GLN A 50 11.28 17.61 4.04
N ARG A 51 11.53 17.15 2.81
CA ARG A 51 11.36 17.97 1.60
C ARG A 51 9.89 18.34 1.38
N GLY A 52 8.97 17.42 1.66
CA GLY A 52 7.53 17.62 1.50
C GLY A 52 6.94 18.74 2.38
N LYS A 53 7.65 19.21 3.41
CA LYS A 53 7.21 20.31 4.27
C LYS A 53 7.30 21.69 3.61
N ALA A 54 8.08 21.82 2.54
CA ALA A 54 8.24 23.07 1.82
C ALA A 54 7.56 22.99 0.44
N ALA A 55 6.78 24.03 0.10
CA ALA A 55 6.31 24.21 -1.26
C ALA A 55 7.48 24.69 -2.13
N HIS A 56 7.80 23.93 -3.18
CA HIS A 56 8.84 24.31 -4.14
C HIS A 56 8.30 25.11 -5.33
N TYR A 57 6.99 25.22 -5.47
CA TYR A 57 6.36 26.05 -6.50
C TYR A 57 6.26 27.51 -6.02
N THR A 58 6.74 28.44 -6.84
CA THR A 58 6.58 29.89 -6.60
C THR A 58 5.32 30.43 -7.27
N GLN A 59 4.93 29.83 -8.39
CA GLN A 59 3.70 30.17 -9.10
C GLN A 59 2.48 29.72 -8.31
N LYS A 60 1.55 30.66 -8.08
CA LYS A 60 0.21 30.37 -7.57
C LYS A 60 -0.76 30.35 -8.75
N PHE A 61 -1.54 29.29 -8.85
CA PHE A 61 -2.60 29.20 -9.84
C PHE A 61 -3.82 29.98 -9.35
N ASP A 62 -4.41 30.80 -10.23
CA ASP A 62 -5.73 31.37 -9.99
C ASP A 62 -6.78 30.30 -10.29
N LEU A 63 -7.47 29.84 -9.25
CA LEU A 63 -8.50 28.81 -9.33
C LEU A 63 -9.91 29.40 -9.20
N SER A 64 -10.07 30.73 -9.16
CA SER A 64 -11.37 31.37 -8.91
C SER A 64 -12.40 31.08 -10.00
N GLY A 65 -11.94 30.77 -11.22
CA GLY A 65 -12.78 30.38 -12.34
C GLY A 65 -13.23 28.91 -12.32
N MET A 66 -12.71 28.08 -11.41
CA MET A 66 -13.10 26.68 -11.32
C MET A 66 -14.42 26.51 -10.55
N PRO A 67 -15.29 25.57 -10.98
CA PRO A 67 -16.50 25.27 -10.22
C PRO A 67 -16.15 24.78 -8.82
N HIS A 68 -16.86 25.30 -7.82
CA HIS A 68 -16.68 24.86 -6.45
C HIS A 68 -17.28 23.45 -6.29
N TYR A 69 -16.51 22.55 -5.67
CA TYR A 69 -17.01 21.21 -5.36
C TYR A 69 -18.06 21.29 -4.26
N VAL A 70 -19.28 20.82 -4.57
CA VAL A 70 -20.37 20.68 -3.61
C VAL A 70 -20.80 19.20 -3.58
N PRO A 71 -20.63 18.50 -2.46
CA PRO A 71 -21.10 17.12 -2.32
C PRO A 71 -22.61 17.03 -2.56
N LYS A 72 -23.03 16.16 -3.49
CA LYS A 72 -24.46 15.86 -3.69
C LYS A 72 -25.06 15.07 -2.52
N GLN A 73 -24.22 14.30 -1.83
CA GLN A 73 -24.59 13.47 -0.69
C GLN A 73 -23.41 13.34 0.27
N GLN A 74 -23.71 13.23 1.56
CA GLN A 74 -22.73 12.90 2.59
C GLN A 74 -22.65 11.39 2.74
N LEU A 75 -21.46 10.85 2.52
CA LEU A 75 -21.21 9.41 2.57
C LEU A 75 -20.48 9.04 3.87
N THR A 76 -20.61 7.77 4.26
CA THR A 76 -19.91 7.19 5.40
C THR A 76 -19.26 5.88 5.01
N GLY A 77 -18.09 5.58 5.59
CA GLY A 77 -17.42 4.29 5.37
C GLY A 77 -15.95 4.44 5.03
N TRP A 78 -15.43 3.44 4.31
CA TRP A 78 -14.01 3.33 3.97
C TRP A 78 -13.80 3.38 2.47
N ILE A 79 -12.74 4.07 2.08
CA ILE A 79 -12.12 4.00 0.78
C ILE A 79 -10.77 3.30 0.96
N ARG A 80 -10.53 2.20 0.26
CA ARG A 80 -9.27 1.45 0.28
C ARG A 80 -8.38 1.92 -0.87
N LEU A 81 -7.24 2.50 -0.56
CA LEU A 81 -6.28 3.02 -1.54
C LEU A 81 -4.95 2.28 -1.44
N HIS A 82 -4.54 1.64 -2.53
CA HIS A 82 -3.29 0.89 -2.62
C HIS A 82 -2.29 1.53 -3.60
N GLY A 83 -0.99 1.27 -3.40
CA GLY A 83 0.05 1.53 -4.40
C GLY A 83 1.18 2.45 -3.93
N ASN A 84 1.25 3.64 -4.52
CA ASN A 84 2.42 4.51 -4.47
C ASN A 84 2.85 4.97 -3.05
N ASN A 85 4.02 4.54 -2.60
CA ASN A 85 4.62 4.90 -1.30
C ASN A 85 4.88 6.41 -1.15
N TYR A 86 5.04 7.18 -2.23
CA TYR A 86 5.21 8.62 -2.13
C TYR A 86 4.02 9.36 -1.49
N LEU A 87 2.82 8.75 -1.48
CA LEU A 87 1.67 9.30 -0.76
C LEU A 87 1.90 9.33 0.75
N SER A 88 2.62 8.35 1.31
CA SER A 88 2.95 8.25 2.73
C SER A 88 4.35 8.74 3.08
N ASP A 89 5.32 8.59 2.19
CA ASP A 89 6.68 9.09 2.42
C ASP A 89 6.72 10.62 2.40
N GLY A 90 5.82 11.25 1.65
CA GLY A 90 5.55 12.68 1.70
C GLY A 90 4.37 13.03 2.60
N MET A 91 3.80 14.22 2.39
CA MET A 91 2.60 14.70 3.11
C MET A 91 1.32 14.61 2.27
N LEU A 92 1.41 14.14 1.02
CA LEU A 92 0.30 14.26 0.06
C LEU A 92 -0.93 13.46 0.49
N GLY A 93 -0.76 12.22 0.96
CA GLY A 93 -1.87 11.39 1.45
C GLY A 93 -2.59 12.04 2.63
N GLU A 94 -1.83 12.57 3.59
CA GLU A 94 -2.39 13.30 4.74
C GLU A 94 -3.17 14.55 4.30
N LEU A 95 -2.59 15.36 3.41
CA LEU A 95 -3.23 16.56 2.88
C LEU A 95 -4.53 16.24 2.11
N TRP A 96 -4.53 15.14 1.35
CA TRP A 96 -5.73 14.66 0.67
C TRP A 96 -6.81 14.22 1.66
N GLN A 97 -6.47 13.45 2.67
CA GLN A 97 -7.42 13.02 3.70
C GLN A 97 -8.01 14.23 4.44
N GLN A 98 -7.18 15.19 4.85
CA GLN A 98 -7.64 16.41 5.53
C GLN A 98 -8.51 17.29 4.63
N GLY A 99 -8.11 17.47 3.37
CA GLY A 99 -8.86 18.25 2.39
C GLY A 99 -10.21 17.61 2.07
N PHE A 100 -10.23 16.30 1.83
CA PHE A 100 -11.44 15.55 1.53
C PHE A 100 -12.40 15.48 2.71
N ALA A 101 -11.90 15.35 3.95
CA ALA A 101 -12.71 15.33 5.17
C ALA A 101 -13.53 16.62 5.39
N LYS A 102 -13.11 17.76 4.82
CA LYS A 102 -13.89 19.01 4.84
C LYS A 102 -15.20 18.88 4.07
N TYR A 103 -15.23 18.01 3.05
CA TYR A 103 -16.40 17.77 2.21
C TYR A 103 -17.13 16.47 2.59
N GLN A 104 -16.39 15.41 2.92
CA GLN A 104 -16.91 14.07 3.24
C GLN A 104 -16.40 13.59 4.61
N PRO A 105 -16.83 14.20 5.73
CA PRO A 105 -16.32 13.91 7.08
C PRO A 105 -16.65 12.49 7.57
N GLY A 106 -17.63 11.81 6.97
CA GLY A 106 -18.00 10.43 7.28
C GLY A 106 -17.11 9.37 6.62
N ILE A 107 -16.27 9.76 5.65
CA ILE A 107 -15.39 8.84 4.93
C ILE A 107 -14.03 8.78 5.62
N ARG A 108 -13.43 7.59 5.61
CA ARG A 108 -12.05 7.32 6.01
C ARG A 108 -11.31 6.67 4.84
N ILE A 109 -10.03 6.98 4.71
CA ILE A 109 -9.17 6.38 3.68
C ILE A 109 -8.22 5.40 4.38
N SER A 110 -8.24 4.15 3.94
CA SER A 110 -7.26 3.14 4.34
C SER A 110 -6.15 3.10 3.30
N TYR A 111 -4.90 3.20 3.74
CA TYR A 111 -3.73 3.24 2.87
C TYR A 111 -2.91 1.95 2.99
N PHE A 112 -2.62 1.32 1.86
CA PHE A 112 -1.63 0.25 1.76
C PHE A 112 -0.64 0.59 0.63
N LEU A 113 0.49 1.18 1.00
CA LEU A 113 1.37 1.87 0.05
C LEU A 113 2.80 1.28 0.00
N PRO A 114 2.98 -0.03 -0.22
CA PRO A 114 4.32 -0.60 -0.27
C PRO A 114 5.10 -0.20 -1.53
N THR A 115 4.41 -0.08 -2.68
CA THR A 115 4.99 0.29 -3.97
C THR A 115 3.91 0.44 -5.04
N SER A 116 4.16 1.33 -6.01
CA SER A 116 3.34 1.47 -7.23
C SER A 116 3.26 0.18 -8.06
N ALA A 117 4.26 -0.72 -7.94
CA ALA A 117 4.32 -1.95 -8.73
C ALA A 117 3.24 -2.99 -8.35
N LEU A 118 2.70 -2.92 -7.13
CA LEU A 118 1.66 -3.83 -6.64
C LEU A 118 0.24 -3.25 -6.76
N ALA A 119 0.13 -2.00 -7.24
CA ALA A 119 -1.11 -1.24 -7.21
C ALA A 119 -2.22 -1.95 -7.99
N PHE A 120 -1.97 -2.33 -9.25
CA PHE A 120 -3.02 -2.82 -10.14
C PHE A 120 -3.62 -4.17 -9.71
N ALA A 121 -2.79 -5.06 -9.17
CA ALA A 121 -3.24 -6.34 -8.65
C ALA A 121 -4.29 -6.19 -7.54
N ALA A 122 -4.14 -5.18 -6.68
CA ALA A 122 -5.11 -4.91 -5.63
C ALA A 122 -6.48 -4.50 -6.18
N LEU A 123 -6.55 -3.91 -7.37
CA LEU A 123 -7.79 -3.45 -7.98
C LEU A 123 -8.63 -4.64 -8.48
N TYR A 124 -8.05 -5.53 -9.31
CA TYR A 124 -8.80 -6.66 -9.87
C TYR A 124 -9.01 -7.83 -8.88
N TYR A 125 -8.23 -7.91 -7.79
CA TYR A 125 -8.54 -8.80 -6.66
C TYR A 125 -9.45 -8.18 -5.59
N GLN A 126 -10.04 -7.02 -5.88
CA GLN A 126 -11.00 -6.32 -5.01
C GLN A 126 -10.46 -6.02 -3.60
N GLN A 127 -9.14 -5.88 -3.47
CA GLN A 127 -8.47 -5.50 -2.22
C GLN A 127 -8.48 -3.98 -2.02
N ALA A 128 -8.54 -3.22 -3.12
CA ALA A 128 -8.60 -1.76 -3.13
C ALA A 128 -9.80 -1.25 -3.94
N ASP A 129 -10.31 -0.08 -3.57
CA ASP A 129 -11.33 0.65 -4.33
C ASP A 129 -10.69 1.62 -5.34
N LEU A 130 -9.52 2.15 -4.98
CA LEU A 130 -8.67 2.98 -5.85
C LEU A 130 -7.22 2.53 -5.75
N VAL A 131 -6.47 2.73 -6.83
CA VAL A 131 -5.04 2.43 -6.86
C VAL A 131 -4.28 3.62 -7.46
N MET A 132 -3.13 3.94 -6.87
CA MET A 132 -2.21 4.93 -7.43
C MET A 132 -0.92 4.22 -7.84
N GLY A 133 -0.60 4.28 -9.12
CA GLY A 133 0.60 3.70 -9.66
C GLY A 133 1.08 4.41 -10.91
N HIS A 134 1.97 3.76 -11.63
CA HIS A 134 2.34 4.14 -12.99
C HIS A 134 1.16 3.91 -13.94
N ARG A 135 1.22 4.49 -15.13
CA ARG A 135 0.25 4.19 -16.19
C ARG A 135 0.27 2.68 -16.48
N PRO A 136 -0.88 1.98 -16.44
CA PRO A 136 -0.92 0.53 -16.60
C PRO A 136 -0.39 0.11 -17.98
N GLY A 137 0.40 -0.96 -17.99
CA GLY A 137 0.87 -1.59 -19.22
C GLY A 137 -0.16 -2.54 -19.81
N PHE A 138 0.19 -3.16 -20.95
CA PHE A 138 -0.68 -4.14 -21.61
C PHE A 138 -1.11 -5.29 -20.69
N TYR A 139 -0.18 -5.84 -19.91
CA TYR A 139 -0.49 -6.97 -19.03
C TYR A 139 -1.33 -6.59 -17.80
N ASP A 140 -1.21 -5.35 -17.32
CA ASP A 140 -2.06 -4.83 -16.24
C ASP A 140 -3.51 -4.77 -16.72
N LEU A 141 -3.75 -4.12 -17.87
CA LEU A 141 -5.06 -3.98 -18.49
C LEU A 141 -5.66 -5.33 -18.88
N LEU A 142 -4.88 -6.18 -19.55
CA LEU A 142 -5.31 -7.53 -19.92
C LEU A 142 -5.74 -8.34 -18.70
N ALA A 143 -4.97 -8.31 -17.60
CA ALA A 143 -5.35 -9.02 -16.37
C ALA A 143 -6.65 -8.47 -15.78
N TYR A 144 -6.80 -7.14 -15.73
CA TYR A 144 -8.01 -6.50 -15.23
C TYR A 144 -9.24 -6.85 -16.05
N GLU A 145 -9.19 -6.68 -17.37
CA GLU A 145 -10.30 -6.99 -18.28
C GLU A 145 -10.73 -8.46 -18.16
N ARG A 146 -9.77 -9.39 -18.03
CA ARG A 146 -10.07 -10.83 -17.89
C ARG A 146 -10.75 -11.18 -16.57
N VAL A 147 -10.52 -10.40 -15.51
CA VAL A 147 -11.09 -10.65 -14.18
C VAL A 147 -12.39 -9.87 -13.98
N MET A 148 -12.43 -8.62 -14.44
CA MET A 148 -13.50 -7.66 -14.16
C MET A 148 -14.50 -7.52 -15.31
N ASN A 149 -14.11 -7.88 -16.54
CA ASN A 149 -14.95 -7.86 -17.75
C ASN A 149 -15.37 -6.45 -18.20
N PHE A 150 -14.56 -5.43 -17.88
CA PHE A 150 -14.64 -4.04 -18.36
C PHE A 150 -13.29 -3.31 -18.13
N ASP A 151 -13.15 -2.10 -18.67
CA ASP A 151 -11.93 -1.29 -18.52
C ASP A 151 -11.93 -0.47 -17.22
N PRO A 152 -10.77 -0.31 -16.56
CA PRO A 152 -10.66 0.54 -15.39
C PRO A 152 -10.81 2.03 -15.76
N VAL A 153 -11.33 2.82 -14.83
CA VAL A 153 -11.35 4.29 -14.98
C VAL A 153 -9.98 4.85 -14.61
N GLU A 154 -9.30 5.47 -15.55
CA GLU A 154 -8.01 6.13 -15.34
C GLU A 154 -8.19 7.64 -15.07
N ILE A 155 -7.58 8.13 -14.00
CA ILE A 155 -7.52 9.56 -13.66
C ILE A 155 -6.05 9.94 -13.48
N THR A 156 -5.55 10.87 -14.30
CA THR A 156 -4.20 11.41 -14.13
C THR A 156 -4.22 12.45 -13.00
N ALA A 157 -3.69 12.09 -11.83
CA ALA A 157 -3.65 12.97 -10.67
C ALA A 157 -2.31 13.73 -10.52
N VAL A 158 -1.21 13.13 -11.00
CA VAL A 158 0.14 13.69 -10.91
C VAL A 158 0.90 13.37 -12.19
N THR A 159 1.68 14.31 -12.71
CA THR A 159 2.45 14.14 -13.96
C THR A 159 3.94 13.85 -13.73
N GLY A 160 4.38 13.74 -12.47
CA GLY A 160 5.80 13.77 -12.13
C GLY A 160 6.38 15.18 -12.30
N SER A 161 7.52 15.45 -11.65
CA SER A 161 8.11 16.80 -11.46
C SER A 161 7.76 17.79 -12.56
N PHE A 162 6.89 18.74 -12.22
CA PHE A 162 6.82 20.00 -12.96
C PHE A 162 8.20 20.67 -12.85
N ASP A 163 8.68 21.25 -13.94
CA ASP A 163 9.96 21.96 -13.98
C ASP A 163 9.94 23.11 -12.98
N VAL A 164 10.49 22.86 -11.80
CA VAL A 164 10.74 23.84 -10.75
C VAL A 164 12.23 24.15 -10.87
N GLY A 165 12.54 25.03 -11.84
CA GLY A 165 13.90 25.35 -12.29
C GLY A 165 14.93 25.64 -11.20
#